data_AF-A0A519SYY8-F1
#
_entry.id   AF-A0A519SYY8-F1
#
_cell.length_a   1.000
_cell.length_b   1.000
_cell.length_c   1.000
_cell.angle_alpha   90.00
_cell.angle_beta   90.00
_cell.angle_gamma   90.00
#
_symmetry.space_group_name_H-M   'P 1'
#
loop_
_entity.id
_entity.type
_entity.pdbx_description
1 polymer ?
#
loop_
_entity_poly.entity_id
_entity_poly.type
_entity_poly.pdbx_seq_one_letter_code
_entity_poly.pdbx_strand_id
1 'polypeptide(L)' 'TPGSKEVLLGWYPNTSLDLDESTRAVKRNKFGGLKYVYDLPTMKELKTWFYAEWQRRFPHAPVQYWT' A
#
# COMPACT_ATOMS: atom_id res chain seq x y z
N THR A 1 8.71 2.45 -6.33
CA THR A 1 10.10 2.80 -6.68
C THR A 1 10.19 2.84 -8.19
N PRO A 2 10.90 3.82 -8.76
CA PRO A 2 11.19 3.79 -10.19
C PRO A 2 11.82 2.44 -10.56
N GLY A 3 11.34 1.77 -11.62
CA GLY A 3 11.91 0.51 -12.09
C GLY A 3 11.30 -0.79 -11.51
N SER A 4 10.56 -0.73 -10.41
CA SER A 4 10.02 -1.97 -9.80
C SER A 4 8.91 -2.62 -10.63
N LYS A 5 8.13 -1.82 -11.36
CA LYS A 5 7.09 -2.33 -12.24
C LYS A 5 7.71 -3.16 -13.37
N GLU A 6 8.75 -2.63 -14.01
CA GLU A 6 9.47 -3.27 -15.10
C GLU A 6 10.10 -4.59 -14.66
N VAL A 7 10.75 -4.60 -13.48
CA VAL A 7 11.32 -5.83 -12.89
C VAL A 7 10.24 -6.88 -12.63
N LEU A 8 9.13 -6.51 -12.00
CA LEU A 8 8.05 -7.44 -11.68
C LEU A 8 7.40 -8.02 -12.94
N LEU A 9 7.17 -7.20 -13.96
CA LEU A 9 6.62 -7.66 -15.24
C LEU A 9 7.62 -8.53 -16.02
N GLY A 10 8.92 -8.31 -15.86
CA GLY A 10 9.96 -9.16 -16.44
C GLY A 10 10.02 -10.56 -15.81
N TRP A 11 9.88 -10.66 -14.48
CA TRP A 11 9.90 -11.94 -13.77
C TRP A 11 8.57 -12.68 -13.83
N TYR A 12 7.46 -11.94 -13.80
CA TYR A 12 6.11 -12.49 -13.71
C TYR A 12 5.22 -11.90 -14.81
N PRO A 13 5.43 -12.27 -16.08
CA PRO A 13 4.72 -11.66 -17.21
C PRO A 13 3.21 -11.90 -17.18
N ASN A 14 2.74 -12.94 -16.48
CA ASN A 14 1.32 -13.29 -16.33
C ASN A 14 0.78 -12.95 -14.93
N THR A 15 1.40 -12.02 -14.21
CA THR A 15 0.90 -11.59 -12.91
C THR A 15 -0.45 -10.90 -13.03
N SER A 16 -1.35 -11.16 -12.07
CA SER A 16 -2.61 -10.42 -11.92
C SER A 16 -2.46 -9.19 -11.01
N LEU A 17 -1.23 -8.88 -10.56
CA LEU A 17 -0.96 -7.77 -9.68
C LEU A 17 -1.25 -6.43 -10.40
N ASP A 18 -2.13 -5.62 -9.80
CA ASP A 18 -2.42 -4.27 -10.29
C ASP A 18 -1.23 -3.33 -10.01
N LEU A 19 -0.53 -2.99 -11.09
CA LEU A 19 0.61 -2.07 -11.14
C LEU A 19 0.27 -0.80 -11.93
N ASP A 20 -1.01 -0.42 -12.03
CA ASP A 20 -1.42 0.85 -12.63
C ASP A 20 -1.15 2.02 -11.69
N GLU A 21 -0.19 2.86 -12.07
CA GLU A 21 0.22 4.04 -11.32
C GLU A 21 -0.83 5.16 -11.38
N SER A 22 -1.72 5.14 -12.37
CA SER A 22 -2.81 6.13 -12.51
C SER A 22 -3.84 6.05 -11.39
N THR A 23 -3.96 4.87 -10.76
CA THR A 23 -4.87 4.60 -9.63
C THR A 23 -4.18 4.75 -8.27
N ARG A 24 -3.00 5.39 -8.23
CA ARG A 24 -2.16 5.51 -7.04
C ARG A 24 -1.75 6.96 -6.78
N ALA A 25 -1.48 7.27 -5.51
CA ALA A 25 -0.87 8.52 -5.10
C ALA A 25 0.67 8.38 -5.03
N VAL A 26 1.38 9.42 -5.47
CA VAL A 26 2.85 9.48 -5.37
C VAL A 26 3.26 9.97 -3.98
N LYS A 27 4.03 9.15 -3.25
CA LYS A 27 4.66 9.50 -1.96
C LYS A 27 6.17 9.62 -2.15
N ARG A 28 6.70 10.84 -1.96
CA ARG A 28 8.14 11.13 -2.01
C ARG A 28 8.76 10.93 -0.63
N ASN A 29 9.98 10.40 -0.58
CA ASN A 29 10.75 10.25 0.65
C ASN A 29 11.77 11.39 0.82
N LYS A 30 12.40 11.46 1.99
CA LYS A 30 13.37 12.50 2.35
C LYS A 30 14.60 12.55 1.43
N PHE A 31 14.96 11.43 0.79
CA PHE A 31 16.17 11.27 -0.01
C PHE A 31 15.91 11.32 -1.52
N GLY A 32 14.75 11.84 -1.94
CA GLY A 32 14.39 12.00 -3.36
C GLY A 32 13.80 10.77 -4.04
N GLY A 33 13.68 9.65 -3.34
CA GLY A 33 12.96 8.47 -3.84
C GLY A 33 11.45 8.67 -3.84
N LEU A 34 10.76 7.97 -4.73
CA LEU A 34 9.29 7.96 -4.80
C LEU A 34 8.73 6.54 -4.77
N LYS A 35 7.51 6.43 -4.24
CA LYS A 35 6.70 5.21 -4.27
C LYS A 35 5.25 5.54 -4.56
N TYR A 36 4.53 4.55 -5.05
CA TYR A 36 3.09 4.62 -5.26
C TYR A 36 2.40 3.99 -4.05
N VAL A 37 1.39 4.67 -3.53
CA VAL A 37 0.53 4.22 -2.43
C VAL A 37 -0.93 4.35 -2.84
N TYR A 38 -1.85 3.70 -2.14
CA TYR A 38 -3.26 3.99 -2.34
C TYR A 38 -3.57 5.46 -2.05
N ASP A 39 -4.61 5.98 -2.70
CA ASP A 39 -5.09 7.33 -2.44
C ASP A 39 -5.60 7.48 -0.99
N LEU A 40 -5.82 8.73 -0.58
CA LEU A 40 -6.23 9.03 0.78
C LEU A 40 -7.58 8.38 1.16
N PRO A 41 -8.63 8.43 0.31
CA PRO A 41 -9.89 7.74 0.59
C PRO A 41 -9.72 6.24 0.84
N THR A 42 -9.03 5.54 -0.07
CA THR A 42 -8.80 4.09 0.02
C THR A 42 -7.96 3.74 1.24
N MET A 43 -6.88 4.48 1.51
CA MET A 43 -6.06 4.26 2.71
C MET A 43 -6.86 4.42 4.01
N LYS A 44 -7.81 5.37 4.06
CA LYS A 44 -8.67 5.59 5.22
C LYS A 44 -9.68 4.46 5.40
N GLU A 45 -10.27 3.99 4.31
CA GLU A 45 -11.18 2.84 4.32
C GLU A 45 -10.49 1.59 4.86
N LEU A 46 -9.34 1.24 4.28
CA LEU A 46 -8.53 0.09 4.70
C LEU A 46 -8.16 0.19 6.19
N LYS A 47 -7.64 1.36 6.63
CA LYS A 47 -7.27 1.57 8.03
C LYS A 47 -8.45 1.34 8.96
N THR A 48 -9.60 1.91 8.63
CA THR A 48 -10.82 1.82 9.45
C THR A 48 -11.27 0.38 9.60
N TRP A 49 -11.31 -0.35 8.49
CA TRP A 49 -11.72 -1.75 8.47
C TRP A 49 -10.75 -2.63 9.27
N PHE A 50 -9.44 -2.53 9.01
CA PHE A 50 -8.44 -3.35 9.70
C PHE A 50 -8.42 -3.07 11.20
N TYR A 51 -8.54 -1.81 11.62
CA TYR A 51 -8.55 -1.46 13.05
C TYR A 51 -9.79 -2.03 13.76
N ALA A 52 -10.96 -1.96 13.12
CA ALA A 52 -12.19 -2.55 13.66
C ALA A 52 -12.07 -4.08 13.80
N GLU A 53 -11.60 -4.75 12.75
CA GLU A 53 -11.48 -6.21 12.74
C GLU A 53 -10.36 -6.71 13.67
N TRP A 54 -9.30 -5.91 13.86
CA TRP A 54 -8.25 -6.16 14.84
C TRP A 54 -8.80 -6.11 16.26
N GLN A 55 -9.45 -5.01 16.65
CA GLN A 55 -10.02 -4.84 17.99
C GLN A 55 -11.05 -5.92 18.32
N ARG A 56 -11.84 -6.35 17.32
CA ARG A 56 -12.83 -7.41 17.49
C ARG A 56 -12.22 -8.78 17.85
N ARG A 57 -11.05 -9.11 17.30
CA ARG A 57 -10.39 -10.42 17.50
C ARG A 57 -9.30 -10.40 18.56
N PHE A 58 -8.66 -9.25 18.75
CA PHE A 58 -7.51 -9.06 19.62
C PHE A 58 -7.72 -7.81 20.49
N PRO A 59 -8.70 -7.83 21.42
CA PRO A 59 -9.15 -6.64 22.16
C PRO A 59 -8.05 -5.97 23.00
N HIS A 60 -6.99 -6.69 23.35
CA HIS A 60 -5.88 -6.19 24.15
C HIS A 60 -4.57 -6.04 23.36
N ALA A 61 -4.55 -6.40 22.07
CA ALA A 61 -3.33 -6.31 21.27
C ALA A 61 -3.13 -4.88 20.75
N PRO A 62 -1.97 -4.25 20.99
CA PRO A 62 -1.72 -2.90 20.54
C PRO A 62 -1.57 -2.84 19.01
N VAL A 63 -2.04 -1.74 18.41
CA VAL A 63 -1.75 -1.40 17.02
C VAL A 63 -0.66 -0.34 17.00
N GLN A 64 0.53 -0.69 16.51
CA GLN A 64 1.70 0.19 16.63
C GLN A 64 1.74 1.30 15.58
N TYR A 65 1.35 1.02 14.33
CA TYR A 65 1.34 2.02 13.25
C TYR A 65 0.51 1.59 12.04
N TRP A 66 0.23 2.56 11.16
CA TRP A 66 -0.33 2.40 9.82
C TRP A 66 0.47 3.30 8.88
N THR A 67 0.98 2.80 7.74
CA THR A 67 1.99 3.50 6.91
C THR A 67 1.73 3.41 5.41
#